data_AF-A0A316UTK1-F1
#
_entry.id   AF-A0A316UTK1-F1
#
_cell.length_a   1.000
_cell.length_b   1.000
_cell.length_c   1.000
_cell.angle_alpha   90.00
_cell.angle_beta   90.00
_cell.angle_gamma   90.00
#
_symmetry.space_group_name_H-M   'P 1'
#
loop_
_entity.id
_entity.type
_entity.pdbx_description
1 polymer ?
#
loop_
_entity_poly.entity_id
_entity_poly.type
_entity_poly.pdbx_seq_one_letter_code
_entity_poly.pdbx_strand_id
1 'polypeptide(L)'
;MRLSTLSIFVAFAISAAAAMPTQLDERGGKNHKKHPAQHHPAKGGDGHPKHPLKKPHPKPKSKPHPHPAKGKKDKGTTKHPHPHPKPKKDKPSPHPHPHPHPHPLPHPKPHPSSPTPGDNPPRGDDPADTPPKDDGGDTTTPPGDGGDNTTPPGEGDGNTTPPGDDGDTTPPGDDGDTTPPGDDPIESPSPPTRGVLSYNADEGVYLLGDNLSNDPEPDNSELGLVAYPQTWSLSQEGFLVAPSGRYVYAQTPDYAYYVQLAKPNSPVLDQFPAAPYKCTVNSEASNEQAAVLDCTATTTAGSFDSFTICYDHRIEGDAIGCGGDDEVIRSFKQFTLTAD
;
A
#
# COMPACT_ATOMS: atom_id res chain seq x y z
N MET A 1 26.34 5.25 -33.80
CA MET A 1 24.88 5.41 -34.02
C MET A 1 24.29 5.86 -32.69
N ARG A 2 23.85 7.12 -32.58
CA ARG A 2 23.22 7.66 -31.37
C ARG A 2 21.72 7.35 -31.48
N LEU A 3 21.18 6.54 -30.57
CA LEU A 3 19.74 6.35 -30.45
C LEU A 3 19.15 7.64 -29.84
N SER A 4 18.39 8.39 -30.62
CA SER A 4 17.53 9.45 -30.10
C SER A 4 16.32 8.81 -29.44
N THR A 5 16.31 8.82 -28.11
CA THR A 5 15.15 8.47 -27.28
C THR A 5 14.08 9.54 -27.49
N LEU A 6 12.96 9.16 -28.10
CA LEU A 6 11.82 10.03 -28.34
C LEU A 6 10.96 10.05 -27.07
N SER A 7 11.20 11.01 -26.17
CA SER A 7 10.35 11.22 -24.99
C SER A 7 9.03 11.86 -25.42
N ILE A 8 7.94 11.10 -25.34
CA ILE A 8 6.58 11.61 -25.50
C ILE A 8 6.17 12.23 -24.16
N PHE A 9 6.17 13.56 -24.10
CA PHE A 9 5.62 14.29 -22.96
C PHE A 9 4.10 14.34 -23.06
N VAL A 10 3.40 13.62 -22.18
CA VAL A 10 1.95 13.79 -21.97
C VAL A 10 1.77 14.83 -20.88
N ALA A 11 1.35 16.04 -21.27
CA ALA A 11 1.04 17.11 -20.34
C ALA A 11 -0.33 16.88 -19.70
N PHE A 12 -0.38 16.60 -18.40
CA PHE A 12 -1.61 16.57 -17.62
C PHE A 12 -1.90 17.96 -17.05
N ALA A 13 -3.05 18.54 -17.41
CA ALA A 13 -3.56 19.76 -16.81
C ALA A 13 -4.30 19.43 -15.50
N ILE A 14 -3.61 19.54 -14.37
CA ILE A 14 -4.23 19.42 -13.05
C ILE A 14 -4.94 20.75 -12.73
N SER A 15 -6.27 20.71 -12.66
CA SER A 15 -7.07 21.86 -12.22
C SER A 15 -7.11 21.89 -10.69
N ALA A 16 -6.36 22.82 -10.08
CA ALA A 16 -6.38 23.05 -8.64
C ALA A 16 -7.74 23.60 -8.20
N ALA A 17 -8.48 22.85 -7.38
CA ALA A 17 -9.64 23.35 -6.65
C ALA A 17 -9.17 23.88 -5.28
N ALA A 18 -9.37 25.17 -5.03
CA ALA A 18 -9.05 25.80 -3.76
C ALA A 18 -9.92 25.25 -2.62
N ALA A 19 -9.30 24.62 -1.62
CA ALA A 19 -9.96 24.23 -0.37
C ALA A 19 -10.09 25.44 0.56
N MET A 20 -11.30 25.69 1.07
CA MET A 20 -11.55 26.70 2.10
C MET A 20 -11.38 26.10 3.50
N PRO A 21 -10.91 26.87 4.51
CA PRO A 21 -10.75 26.38 5.86
C PRO A 21 -12.08 26.33 6.62
N THR A 22 -12.49 25.14 7.04
CA THR A 22 -13.52 24.95 8.09
C THR A 22 -12.86 25.08 9.46
N GLN A 23 -13.10 26.22 10.12
CA GLN A 23 -12.95 26.34 11.58
C GLN A 23 -14.09 25.57 12.26
N LEU A 24 -13.74 24.68 13.18
CA LEU A 24 -14.70 23.96 14.02
C LEU A 24 -14.35 24.23 15.49
N ASP A 25 -15.33 24.84 16.16
CA ASP A 25 -15.38 25.28 17.55
C ASP A 25 -15.06 24.15 18.55
N GLU A 26 -14.09 24.38 19.43
CA GLU A 26 -13.89 23.62 20.66
C GLU A 26 -14.95 23.99 21.69
N ARG A 27 -15.86 23.06 22.01
CA ARG A 27 -16.65 23.11 23.25
C ARG A 27 -16.40 21.87 24.09
N GLY A 28 -15.67 22.11 25.19
CA GLY A 28 -15.38 21.14 26.22
C GLY A 28 -16.62 20.59 26.94
N GLY A 29 -16.52 19.32 27.30
CA GLY A 29 -17.46 18.64 28.19
C GLY A 29 -16.69 17.69 29.11
N LYS A 30 -16.39 18.16 30.32
CA LYS A 30 -15.94 17.32 31.45
C LYS A 30 -17.02 16.27 31.73
N ASN A 31 -16.66 14.99 31.84
CA ASN A 31 -17.48 14.03 32.56
C ASN A 31 -16.64 13.07 33.40
N HIS A 32 -17.18 12.84 34.59
CA HIS A 32 -16.53 12.29 35.77
C HIS A 32 -16.41 10.76 35.76
N LYS A 33 -15.33 10.30 36.41
CA LYS A 33 -15.14 9.02 37.13
C LYS A 33 -16.42 8.24 37.45
N LYS A 34 -16.39 6.94 37.14
CA LYS A 34 -16.87 5.86 38.02
C LYS A 34 -16.25 4.51 37.60
N HIS A 35 -15.30 4.02 38.39
CA HIS A 35 -14.93 2.60 38.41
C HIS A 35 -15.94 1.84 39.26
N PRO A 36 -16.43 0.67 38.82
CA PRO A 36 -16.89 -0.36 39.73
C PRO A 36 -15.82 -1.43 39.94
N ALA A 37 -15.68 -1.80 41.21
CA ALA A 37 -14.82 -2.84 41.72
C ALA A 37 -15.12 -4.22 41.10
N GLN A 38 -14.06 -4.95 40.77
CA GLN A 38 -14.11 -6.37 40.43
C GLN A 38 -14.37 -7.19 41.70
N HIS A 39 -15.48 -7.92 41.72
CA HIS A 39 -15.72 -9.02 42.64
C HIS A 39 -15.55 -10.34 41.88
N HIS A 40 -14.61 -11.18 42.32
CA HIS A 40 -14.58 -12.60 41.98
C HIS A 40 -15.70 -13.35 42.72
N PRO A 41 -16.24 -14.42 42.12
CA PRO A 41 -16.41 -15.64 42.89
C PRO A 41 -15.90 -16.89 42.16
N ALA A 42 -15.51 -17.86 42.99
CA ALA A 42 -14.97 -19.15 42.63
C ALA A 42 -16.05 -20.17 42.21
N LYS A 43 -15.60 -21.14 41.41
CA LYS A 43 -15.96 -22.58 41.31
C LYS A 43 -17.45 -23.00 41.33
N GLY A 44 -17.81 -23.72 40.25
CA GLY A 44 -18.51 -25.01 40.32
C GLY A 44 -19.88 -25.06 39.66
N GLY A 45 -20.10 -26.10 38.85
CA GLY A 45 -21.44 -26.63 38.58
C GLY A 45 -21.77 -26.88 37.11
N ASP A 46 -21.60 -28.12 36.68
CA ASP A 46 -22.23 -28.69 35.49
C ASP A 46 -23.76 -28.49 35.52
N GLY A 47 -24.33 -28.03 34.40
CA GLY A 47 -25.77 -27.88 34.29
C GLY A 47 -26.23 -27.24 32.99
N HIS A 48 -26.37 -28.05 31.94
CA HIS A 48 -27.07 -27.71 30.70
C HIS A 48 -28.46 -27.09 30.98
N PRO A 49 -28.76 -25.87 30.50
CA PRO A 49 -30.12 -25.39 30.38
C PRO A 49 -30.66 -25.70 28.99
N LYS A 50 -31.76 -26.48 28.95
CA LYS A 50 -32.60 -26.67 27.77
C LYS A 50 -33.23 -25.33 27.37
N HIS A 51 -32.96 -24.86 26.16
CA HIS A 51 -33.62 -23.71 25.57
C HIS A 51 -35.12 -23.99 25.33
N PRO A 52 -36.04 -23.11 25.76
CA PRO A 52 -37.43 -23.16 25.32
C PRO A 52 -37.60 -22.56 23.91
N LEU A 53 -38.47 -23.20 23.12
CA LEU A 53 -38.85 -22.84 21.76
C LEU A 53 -39.19 -21.35 21.62
N LYS A 54 -38.56 -20.70 20.64
CA LYS A 54 -38.92 -19.37 20.13
C LYS A 54 -40.34 -19.39 19.58
N LYS A 55 -41.19 -18.48 20.08
CA LYS A 55 -42.50 -18.16 19.48
C LYS A 55 -42.29 -17.40 18.16
N PRO A 56 -43.16 -17.60 17.15
CA PRO A 56 -43.08 -16.86 15.89
C PRO A 56 -43.47 -15.39 16.08
N HIS A 57 -42.65 -14.48 15.55
CA HIS A 57 -42.93 -13.05 15.49
C HIS A 57 -44.10 -12.75 14.53
N PRO A 58 -44.96 -11.76 14.83
CA PRO A 58 -45.99 -11.31 13.91
C PRO A 58 -45.37 -10.47 12.77
N LYS A 59 -45.83 -10.73 11.55
CA LYS A 59 -45.44 -10.02 10.32
C LYS A 59 -45.64 -8.50 10.46
N PRO A 60 -44.69 -7.66 10.01
CA PRO A 60 -44.88 -6.22 9.94
C PRO A 60 -45.93 -5.87 8.88
N LYS A 61 -46.95 -5.10 9.27
CA LYS A 61 -47.95 -4.53 8.35
C LYS A 61 -47.28 -3.41 7.54
N SER A 62 -47.21 -3.61 6.24
CA SER A 62 -46.84 -2.59 5.26
C SER A 62 -47.83 -1.42 5.31
N LYS A 63 -47.30 -0.21 5.52
CA LYS A 63 -48.06 1.04 5.37
C LYS A 63 -48.12 1.41 3.87
N PRO A 64 -49.25 1.91 3.36
CA PRO A 64 -49.35 2.36 1.98
C PRO A 64 -48.61 3.69 1.76
N HIS A 65 -47.88 3.78 0.65
CA HIS A 65 -47.26 5.01 0.15
C HIS A 65 -48.32 6.04 -0.25
N PRO A 66 -48.10 7.35 0.00
CA PRO A 66 -48.95 8.39 -0.55
C PRO A 66 -48.61 8.67 -2.02
N HIS A 67 -49.65 8.76 -2.85
CA HIS A 67 -49.59 9.18 -4.25
C HIS A 67 -49.06 10.63 -4.39
N PRO A 68 -48.35 10.96 -5.49
CA PRO A 68 -47.96 12.33 -5.78
C PRO A 68 -49.15 13.13 -6.35
N ALA A 69 -49.40 14.28 -5.73
CA ALA A 69 -50.40 15.25 -6.17
C ALA A 69 -49.97 15.93 -7.47
N LYS A 70 -50.89 15.93 -8.45
CA LYS A 70 -50.81 16.72 -9.67
C LYS A 70 -51.15 18.19 -9.38
N GLY A 71 -50.35 19.08 -9.97
CA GLY A 71 -50.84 20.34 -10.53
C GLY A 71 -50.30 21.62 -9.89
N LYS A 72 -49.63 22.45 -10.70
CA LYS A 72 -50.22 23.69 -11.22
C LYS A 72 -49.36 24.25 -12.38
N LYS A 73 -50.06 24.59 -13.46
CA LYS A 73 -49.58 25.37 -14.60
C LYS A 73 -49.70 26.84 -14.21
N ASP A 74 -48.62 27.60 -14.28
CA ASP A 74 -48.69 29.05 -14.35
C ASP A 74 -48.22 29.52 -15.73
N LYS A 75 -49.14 30.24 -16.38
CA LYS A 75 -48.95 31.02 -17.61
C LYS A 75 -48.27 32.34 -17.23
N GLY A 76 -47.19 32.70 -17.91
CA GLY A 76 -46.52 34.00 -17.74
C GLY A 76 -45.76 34.45 -18.98
N THR A 77 -46.48 35.14 -19.88
CA THR A 77 -46.06 36.26 -20.74
C THR A 77 -44.63 36.34 -21.31
N THR A 78 -44.58 36.08 -22.61
CA THR A 78 -43.81 36.69 -23.71
C THR A 78 -43.03 37.98 -23.41
N LYS A 79 -41.70 37.93 -23.60
CA LYS A 79 -40.88 39.03 -24.17
C LYS A 79 -39.77 38.45 -25.06
N HIS A 80 -39.82 38.76 -26.34
CA HIS A 80 -38.75 38.53 -27.32
C HIS A 80 -37.59 39.51 -27.08
N PRO A 81 -36.34 39.05 -27.24
CA PRO A 81 -35.33 39.87 -27.89
C PRO A 81 -34.60 39.13 -29.02
N HIS A 82 -34.57 39.82 -30.16
CA HIS A 82 -33.62 39.86 -31.28
C HIS A 82 -33.06 38.59 -31.95
N PRO A 83 -32.98 38.58 -33.30
CA PRO A 83 -32.45 37.47 -34.06
C PRO A 83 -30.92 37.35 -33.89
N HIS A 84 -30.46 36.15 -33.52
CA HIS A 84 -29.06 35.79 -33.57
C HIS A 84 -28.51 35.86 -35.01
N PRO A 85 -27.25 36.31 -35.19
CA PRO A 85 -26.59 36.29 -36.49
C PRO A 85 -26.44 34.84 -36.98
N LYS A 86 -26.80 34.62 -38.25
CA LYS A 86 -26.71 33.31 -38.92
C LYS A 86 -25.26 32.80 -38.86
N PRO A 87 -25.03 31.52 -38.49
CA PRO A 87 -23.71 30.93 -38.55
C PRO A 87 -23.23 30.91 -40.01
N LYS A 88 -22.02 31.43 -40.23
CA LYS A 88 -21.36 31.34 -41.53
C LYS A 88 -21.09 29.86 -41.82
N LYS A 89 -21.40 29.44 -43.04
CA LYS A 89 -21.10 28.11 -43.57
C LYS A 89 -19.57 27.98 -43.63
N ASP A 90 -18.98 27.37 -42.61
CA ASP A 90 -17.58 26.98 -42.67
C ASP A 90 -17.39 25.89 -43.72
N LYS A 91 -16.30 26.02 -44.47
CA LYS A 91 -15.89 25.08 -45.52
C LYS A 91 -15.81 23.66 -44.95
N PRO A 92 -16.12 22.61 -45.75
CA PRO A 92 -15.92 21.24 -45.32
C PRO A 92 -14.44 21.02 -44.95
N SER A 93 -14.21 20.60 -43.72
CA SER A 93 -12.89 20.15 -43.27
C SER A 93 -12.36 19.06 -44.21
N PRO A 94 -11.06 19.08 -44.56
CA PRO A 94 -10.45 18.00 -45.32
C PRO A 94 -10.60 16.70 -44.53
N HIS A 95 -11.01 15.64 -45.23
CA HIS A 95 -11.15 14.31 -44.67
C HIS A 95 -9.83 13.87 -44.01
N PRO A 96 -9.87 13.31 -42.79
CA PRO A 96 -8.68 12.71 -42.19
C PRO A 96 -8.17 11.61 -43.12
N HIS A 97 -6.87 11.66 -43.43
CA HIS A 97 -6.21 10.62 -44.21
C HIS A 97 -6.36 9.27 -43.50
N PRO A 98 -6.56 8.16 -44.24
CA PRO A 98 -6.61 6.83 -43.64
C PRO A 98 -5.31 6.55 -42.90
N HIS A 99 -5.44 6.19 -41.62
CA HIS A 99 -4.32 5.78 -40.79
C HIS A 99 -3.60 4.59 -41.47
N PRO A 100 -2.26 4.59 -41.53
CA PRO A 100 -1.51 3.45 -42.01
C PRO A 100 -1.84 2.23 -41.13
N HIS A 101 -2.19 1.13 -41.78
CA HIS A 101 -2.43 -0.14 -41.09
C HIS A 101 -1.17 -0.55 -40.31
N PRO A 102 -1.31 -0.93 -39.03
CA PRO A 102 -0.17 -1.43 -38.27
C PRO A 102 0.40 -2.67 -38.97
N HIS A 103 1.71 -2.66 -39.19
CA HIS A 103 2.41 -3.83 -39.70
C HIS A 103 2.19 -5.02 -38.75
N PRO A 104 2.00 -6.24 -39.27
CA PRO A 104 1.91 -7.43 -38.44
C PRO A 104 3.17 -7.55 -37.59
N LEU A 105 2.97 -7.70 -36.28
CA LEU A 105 4.04 -8.00 -35.34
C LEU A 105 4.77 -9.28 -35.81
N PRO A 106 6.12 -9.32 -35.72
CA PRO A 106 6.86 -10.53 -36.05
C PRO A 106 6.38 -11.67 -35.15
N HIS A 107 6.06 -12.80 -35.78
CA HIS A 107 5.61 -14.00 -35.08
C HIS A 107 6.63 -14.39 -33.98
N PRO A 108 6.16 -14.72 -32.77
CA PRO A 108 7.02 -15.23 -31.73
C PRO A 108 7.75 -16.48 -32.22
N LYS A 109 9.07 -16.52 -32.02
CA LYS A 109 9.86 -17.72 -32.29
C LYS A 109 9.33 -18.88 -31.43
N PRO A 110 9.28 -20.11 -31.95
CA PRO A 110 8.86 -21.26 -31.17
C PRO A 110 9.79 -21.43 -29.95
N HIS A 111 9.19 -21.48 -28.77
CA HIS A 111 9.89 -21.80 -27.54
C HIS A 111 10.39 -23.26 -27.59
N PRO A 112 11.56 -23.57 -27.01
CA PRO A 112 12.03 -24.95 -26.89
C PRO A 112 11.07 -25.74 -26.01
N SER A 113 10.64 -26.90 -26.52
CA SER A 113 9.74 -27.82 -25.85
C SER A 113 10.34 -28.29 -24.52
N SER A 114 9.58 -28.16 -23.44
CA SER A 114 9.89 -28.77 -22.14
C SER A 114 10.03 -30.30 -22.27
N PRO A 115 10.97 -30.92 -21.56
CA PRO A 115 11.14 -32.37 -21.58
C PRO A 115 9.93 -33.07 -20.95
N THR A 116 9.42 -34.08 -21.66
CA THR A 116 8.35 -34.98 -21.24
C THR A 116 8.79 -35.78 -20.01
N PRO A 117 8.01 -35.84 -18.93
CA PRO A 117 8.21 -36.82 -17.86
C PRO A 117 7.74 -38.19 -18.34
N GLY A 118 8.69 -39.04 -18.71
CA GLY A 118 8.46 -40.45 -19.00
C GLY A 118 9.65 -41.24 -18.48
N ASP A 119 9.42 -42.03 -17.43
CA ASP A 119 9.79 -43.45 -17.33
C ASP A 119 9.79 -43.90 -15.87
N ASN A 120 8.65 -44.50 -15.47
CA ASN A 120 8.55 -45.34 -14.29
C ASN A 120 8.96 -46.78 -14.67
N PRO A 121 9.91 -47.43 -13.98
CA PRO A 121 10.02 -48.88 -14.01
C PRO A 121 9.15 -49.54 -12.92
N PRO A 122 8.77 -50.83 -13.09
CA PRO A 122 7.77 -51.49 -12.26
C PRO A 122 8.37 -52.09 -10.96
N ARG A 123 7.55 -51.99 -9.91
CA ARG A 123 7.26 -52.96 -8.83
C ARG A 123 8.30 -54.08 -8.57
N GLY A 124 8.86 -54.07 -7.36
CA GLY A 124 9.36 -55.27 -6.68
C GLY A 124 8.60 -55.44 -5.37
N ASP A 125 7.81 -56.50 -5.30
CA ASP A 125 7.10 -56.98 -4.11
C ASP A 125 8.03 -57.78 -3.17
N ASP A 126 7.56 -57.95 -1.93
CA ASP A 126 7.88 -58.98 -0.92
C ASP A 126 8.82 -58.69 0.28
N PRO A 127 8.56 -59.34 1.44
CA PRO A 127 8.59 -58.71 2.76
C PRO A 127 9.59 -59.38 3.72
N ALA A 128 9.99 -58.69 4.79
CA ALA A 128 10.63 -59.38 5.92
C ALA A 128 10.46 -58.60 7.22
N ASP A 129 9.62 -59.21 8.04
CA ASP A 129 9.49 -59.12 9.49
C ASP A 129 10.84 -59.16 10.21
N THR A 130 11.11 -58.22 11.13
CA THR A 130 11.84 -58.44 12.40
C THR A 130 11.73 -57.20 13.31
N PRO A 131 11.34 -57.37 14.59
CA PRO A 131 11.71 -56.47 15.70
C PRO A 131 12.85 -57.13 16.54
N PRO A 132 13.34 -56.52 17.65
CA PRO A 132 13.71 -55.14 17.94
C PRO A 132 15.19 -55.06 18.43
N LYS A 133 15.74 -53.85 18.63
CA LYS A 133 16.77 -53.63 19.69
C LYS A 133 16.84 -52.16 20.13
N ASP A 134 16.47 -51.96 21.39
CA ASP A 134 16.99 -50.93 22.28
C ASP A 134 18.52 -50.92 22.25
N ASP A 135 19.12 -49.74 22.23
CA ASP A 135 20.31 -49.44 23.04
C ASP A 135 20.36 -47.92 23.28
N GLY A 136 20.30 -47.57 24.56
CA GLY A 136 20.24 -46.20 25.07
C GLY A 136 21.46 -45.36 24.72
N GLY A 137 21.22 -44.07 24.55
CA GLY A 137 22.24 -43.04 24.38
C GLY A 137 21.88 -41.81 25.21
N ASP A 138 22.17 -41.92 26.50
CA ASP A 138 22.17 -40.84 27.49
C ASP A 138 23.12 -39.72 27.02
N THR A 139 22.59 -38.52 26.76
CA THR A 139 23.39 -37.29 26.60
C THR A 139 22.85 -36.23 27.54
N THR A 140 23.37 -36.30 28.77
CA THR A 140 23.30 -35.25 29.76
C THR A 140 23.96 -33.97 29.22
N THR A 141 23.15 -32.93 29.00
CA THR A 141 23.66 -31.57 28.80
C THR A 141 23.89 -30.96 30.18
N PRO A 142 25.08 -30.40 30.49
CA PRO A 142 25.35 -29.81 31.79
C PRO A 142 24.54 -28.51 32.01
N PRO A 143 24.12 -28.21 33.25
CA PRO A 143 23.47 -26.96 33.58
C PRO A 143 24.50 -25.82 33.56
N GLY A 144 24.28 -24.86 32.66
CA GLY A 144 25.04 -23.61 32.61
C GLY A 144 24.67 -22.72 33.79
N ASP A 145 25.64 -22.56 34.68
CA ASP A 145 25.62 -21.80 35.91
C ASP A 145 25.48 -20.28 35.68
N GLY A 146 25.02 -19.59 36.71
CA GLY A 146 24.65 -18.18 36.71
C GLY A 146 25.78 -17.20 36.41
N GLY A 147 25.36 -15.98 36.08
CA GLY A 147 26.24 -14.84 35.88
C GLY A 147 25.44 -13.55 35.90
N ASP A 148 25.07 -13.11 37.11
CA ASP A 148 24.75 -11.71 37.41
C ASP A 148 25.86 -10.82 36.88
N ASN A 149 25.54 -9.98 35.89
CA ASN A 149 26.43 -8.90 35.48
C ASN A 149 25.78 -7.56 35.83
N THR A 150 25.85 -7.24 37.11
CA THR A 150 25.64 -5.89 37.62
C THR A 150 26.72 -4.97 37.06
N THR A 151 26.35 -4.09 36.13
CA THR A 151 27.22 -3.00 35.68
C THR A 151 27.25 -1.93 36.78
N PRO A 152 28.44 -1.52 37.28
CA PRO A 152 28.55 -0.43 38.25
C PRO A 152 28.38 0.95 37.57
N PRO A 153 27.89 1.98 38.28
CA PRO A 153 27.83 3.34 37.77
C PRO A 153 29.24 3.95 37.78
N GLY A 154 29.75 4.29 36.60
CA GLY A 154 30.98 5.07 36.46
C GLY A 154 30.68 6.55 36.64
N GLU A 155 30.90 7.06 37.85
CA GLU A 155 31.25 8.47 38.07
C GLU A 155 32.73 8.65 37.70
N GLY A 156 33.06 9.73 36.98
CA GLY A 156 34.40 9.95 36.44
C GLY A 156 34.58 11.30 35.77
N ASP A 157 34.51 12.34 36.59
CA ASP A 157 35.29 13.57 36.59
C ASP A 157 36.25 13.86 35.42
N GLY A 158 36.09 15.08 34.88
CA GLY A 158 37.20 16.01 34.69
C GLY A 158 38.32 15.62 33.73
N ASN A 159 38.24 16.12 32.50
CA ASN A 159 39.45 16.42 31.73
C ASN A 159 39.36 17.81 31.10
N THR A 160 39.92 18.78 31.81
CA THR A 160 40.26 20.11 31.32
C THR A 160 41.36 19.98 30.27
N THR A 161 41.05 20.27 29.01
CA THR A 161 42.06 20.44 27.96
C THR A 161 42.68 21.84 28.11
N PRO A 162 44.02 22.00 28.11
CA PRO A 162 44.66 23.31 28.21
C PRO A 162 44.47 24.12 26.92
N PRO A 163 44.43 25.47 26.98
CA PRO A 163 44.49 26.31 25.79
C PRO A 163 45.91 26.28 25.23
N GLY A 164 46.10 25.62 24.09
CA GLY A 164 47.31 25.73 23.28
C GLY A 164 47.23 26.99 22.42
N ASP A 165 47.99 28.00 22.82
CA ASP A 165 48.34 29.17 22.03
C ASP A 165 49.79 28.96 21.59
N ASP A 166 50.02 28.81 20.28
CA ASP A 166 51.34 28.99 19.67
C ASP A 166 51.12 29.30 18.18
N GLY A 167 51.34 30.57 17.86
CA GLY A 167 51.22 31.10 16.51
C GLY A 167 52.22 30.45 15.55
N ASP A 168 51.69 29.99 14.43
CA ASP A 168 52.47 29.70 13.24
C ASP A 168 52.08 30.69 12.14
N THR A 169 52.92 31.70 11.96
CA THR A 169 52.80 32.70 10.89
C THR A 169 53.36 32.09 9.60
N THR A 170 52.53 31.36 8.88
CA THR A 170 52.82 30.96 7.49
C THR A 170 52.76 32.22 6.59
N PRO A 171 53.74 32.44 5.68
CA PRO A 171 53.73 33.59 4.78
C PRO A 171 52.52 33.53 3.82
N PRO A 172 51.97 34.67 3.37
CA PRO A 172 50.88 34.71 2.41
C PRO A 172 51.38 34.15 1.08
N GLY A 173 50.92 32.93 0.77
CA GLY A 173 51.15 32.27 -0.52
C GLY A 173 50.37 32.99 -1.61
N ASP A 174 51.12 33.33 -2.66
CA ASP A 174 50.78 34.09 -3.85
C ASP A 174 49.46 33.67 -4.52
N ASP A 175 48.66 34.69 -4.81
CA ASP A 175 47.41 34.66 -5.57
C ASP A 175 47.67 34.22 -7.02
N GLY A 176 47.03 33.15 -7.51
CA GLY A 176 47.15 32.87 -8.94
C GLY A 176 46.44 31.69 -9.56
N ASP A 177 45.89 30.74 -8.79
CA ASP A 177 45.14 29.64 -9.40
C ASP A 177 43.65 30.00 -9.48
N THR A 178 43.31 30.75 -10.52
CA THR A 178 41.91 30.92 -10.94
C THR A 178 41.47 29.63 -11.60
N THR A 179 41.24 28.59 -10.79
CA THR A 179 40.43 27.45 -11.24
C THR A 179 39.10 28.06 -11.68
N PRO A 180 38.70 27.93 -12.97
CA PRO A 180 37.39 28.40 -13.38
C PRO A 180 36.37 27.77 -12.44
N PRO A 181 35.34 28.52 -11.99
CA PRO A 181 34.31 27.96 -11.11
C PRO A 181 33.85 26.66 -11.76
N GLY A 182 34.18 25.55 -11.10
CA GLY A 182 33.84 24.23 -11.62
C GLY A 182 32.35 24.25 -11.84
N ASP A 183 31.91 23.78 -13.01
CA ASP A 183 30.50 23.53 -13.24
C ASP A 183 30.06 22.56 -12.15
N ASP A 184 29.47 23.09 -11.07
CA ASP A 184 28.97 22.28 -9.98
C ASP A 184 28.08 21.21 -10.61
N PRO A 185 28.30 19.92 -10.30
CA PRO A 185 27.50 18.86 -10.85
C PRO A 185 26.04 19.23 -10.63
N ILE A 186 25.31 19.46 -11.72
CA ILE A 186 23.87 19.68 -11.65
C ILE A 186 23.31 18.37 -11.07
N GLU A 187 23.02 18.36 -9.77
CA GLU A 187 22.40 17.22 -9.12
C GLU A 187 21.09 16.99 -9.84
N SER A 188 20.97 15.81 -10.47
CA SER A 188 19.70 15.42 -11.06
C SER A 188 18.66 15.38 -9.94
N PRO A 189 17.54 16.08 -10.10
CA PRO A 189 16.55 16.20 -9.04
C PRO A 189 16.08 14.82 -8.60
N SER A 190 16.11 14.59 -7.28
CA SER A 190 15.73 13.30 -6.69
C SER A 190 14.23 13.04 -6.85
N PRO A 191 13.81 11.79 -7.12
CA PRO A 191 12.40 11.43 -7.16
C PRO A 191 11.68 11.74 -5.84
N PRO A 192 10.36 12.01 -5.88
CA PRO A 192 9.60 12.36 -4.68
C PRO A 192 9.50 11.18 -3.70
N THR A 193 9.66 11.46 -2.41
CA THR A 193 9.41 10.51 -1.31
C THR A 193 8.04 10.72 -0.66
N ARG A 194 7.25 11.67 -1.16
CA ARG A 194 5.90 11.99 -0.71
C ARG A 194 5.05 12.42 -1.90
N GLY A 195 3.78 12.02 -1.92
CA GLY A 195 2.91 12.32 -3.05
C GLY A 195 1.63 11.51 -3.10
N VAL A 196 0.96 11.51 -4.25
CA VAL A 196 -0.23 10.71 -4.51
C VAL A 196 0.16 9.29 -4.93
N LEU A 197 -0.34 8.28 -4.21
CA LEU A 197 -0.11 6.88 -4.53
C LEU A 197 -1.07 6.42 -5.63
N SER A 198 -0.50 5.76 -6.63
CA SER A 198 -1.24 5.24 -7.78
C SER A 198 -0.57 3.99 -8.33
N TYR A 199 -1.23 3.33 -9.27
CA TYR A 199 -0.59 2.40 -10.19
C TYR A 199 -0.96 2.77 -11.63
N ASN A 200 -0.05 2.46 -12.56
CA ASN A 200 -0.26 2.68 -13.99
C ASN A 200 -0.75 1.37 -14.64
N ALA A 201 -1.90 1.44 -15.31
CA ALA A 201 -2.45 0.37 -16.13
C ALA A 201 -2.45 0.76 -17.61
N ASP A 202 -2.72 -0.19 -18.50
CA ASP A 202 -2.83 0.08 -19.94
C ASP A 202 -3.95 1.08 -20.25
N GLU A 203 -5.02 1.06 -19.47
CA GLU A 203 -6.18 1.94 -19.65
C GLU A 203 -6.10 3.28 -18.90
N GLY A 204 -5.10 3.49 -18.02
CA GLY A 204 -4.94 4.75 -17.30
C GLY A 204 -4.23 4.66 -15.96
N VAL A 205 -4.28 5.77 -15.21
CA VAL A 205 -3.73 5.89 -13.86
C VAL A 205 -4.85 5.75 -12.85
N TYR A 206 -4.63 4.90 -11.85
CA TYR A 206 -5.63 4.62 -10.82
C TYR A 206 -5.10 4.99 -9.44
N LEU A 207 -5.91 5.71 -8.69
CA LEU A 207 -5.55 6.21 -7.36
C LEU A 207 -5.74 5.11 -6.31
N LEU A 208 -4.74 4.96 -5.46
CA LEU A 208 -4.73 4.00 -4.36
C LEU A 208 -4.79 4.76 -3.04
N GLY A 209 -5.51 4.20 -2.08
CA GLY A 209 -5.75 4.87 -0.82
C GLY A 209 -6.12 3.93 0.31
N ASP A 210 -6.07 4.51 1.49
CA ASP A 210 -6.51 3.93 2.74
C ASP A 210 -8.04 3.91 2.76
N ASN A 211 -8.62 2.72 2.62
CA ASN A 211 -10.06 2.52 2.58
C ASN A 211 -10.59 2.26 4.00
N LEU A 212 -10.97 3.34 4.67
CA LEU A 212 -11.54 3.34 6.02
C LEU A 212 -13.00 2.85 6.11
N SER A 213 -13.57 2.32 5.02
CA SER A 213 -15.02 2.42 4.82
C SER A 213 -15.91 1.61 5.76
N ASN A 214 -15.45 0.58 6.48
CA ASN A 214 -16.40 -0.32 7.15
C ASN A 214 -16.05 -0.84 8.55
N ASP A 215 -14.86 -0.59 9.10
CA ASP A 215 -14.52 -1.12 10.43
C ASP A 215 -14.19 0.00 11.44
N PRO A 216 -14.92 0.10 12.58
CA PRO A 216 -14.53 0.98 13.67
C PRO A 216 -13.24 0.53 14.39
N GLU A 217 -12.64 -0.61 14.05
CA GLU A 217 -11.34 -0.98 14.59
C GLU A 217 -10.27 0.06 14.22
N PRO A 218 -9.69 0.76 15.20
CA PRO A 218 -8.85 1.93 14.95
C PRO A 218 -7.45 1.58 14.42
N ASP A 219 -7.15 0.29 14.24
CA ASP A 219 -5.78 -0.20 14.13
C ASP A 219 -5.44 -0.90 12.81
N ASN A 220 -6.43 -1.18 11.96
CA ASN A 220 -6.23 -1.69 10.60
C ASN A 220 -7.21 -1.06 9.59
N SER A 221 -6.88 -1.18 8.30
CA SER A 221 -7.76 -0.88 7.17
C SER A 221 -7.27 -1.61 5.92
N GLU A 222 -8.01 -1.46 4.83
CA GLU A 222 -7.68 -2.08 3.54
C GLU A 222 -7.03 -1.07 2.59
N LEU A 223 -6.07 -1.53 1.79
CA LEU A 223 -5.60 -0.78 0.63
C LEU A 223 -6.59 -1.01 -0.52
N GLY A 224 -7.07 0.06 -1.15
CA GLY A 224 -8.09 -0.04 -2.19
C GLY A 224 -8.01 1.07 -3.23
N LEU A 225 -8.81 0.94 -4.29
CA LEU A 225 -9.03 2.03 -5.23
C LEU A 225 -9.83 3.15 -4.56
N VAL A 226 -9.39 4.40 -4.72
CA VAL A 226 -10.05 5.57 -4.14
C VAL A 226 -10.43 6.58 -5.22
N ALA A 227 -11.53 7.31 -4.97
CA ALA A 227 -12.00 8.35 -5.88
C ALA A 227 -11.21 9.67 -5.77
N TYR A 228 -10.53 9.90 -4.63
CA TYR A 228 -9.83 11.14 -4.33
C TYR A 228 -8.37 10.85 -4.00
N PRO A 229 -7.43 11.71 -4.45
CA PRO A 229 -6.03 11.54 -4.14
C PRO A 229 -5.79 11.64 -2.64
N GLN A 230 -4.91 10.78 -2.15
CA GLN A 230 -4.44 10.76 -0.77
C GLN A 230 -2.94 10.96 -0.77
N THR A 231 -2.41 11.70 0.19
CA THR A 231 -0.96 11.92 0.31
C THR A 231 -0.30 10.79 1.10
N TRP A 232 0.57 10.06 0.43
CA TRP A 232 1.40 9.00 0.98
C TRP A 232 2.84 9.47 1.10
N SER A 233 3.62 8.79 1.93
CA SER A 233 5.05 9.01 2.05
C SER A 233 5.83 7.72 2.16
N LEU A 234 7.09 7.73 1.77
CA LEU A 234 8.05 6.67 1.99
C LEU A 234 8.85 6.97 3.26
N SER A 235 8.87 6.04 4.23
CA SER A 235 9.68 6.17 5.44
C SER A 235 11.18 6.10 5.11
N GLN A 236 12.04 6.45 6.07
CA GLN A 236 13.50 6.35 5.90
C GLN A 236 13.96 4.90 5.65
N GLU A 237 13.22 3.94 6.20
CA GLU A 237 13.45 2.50 6.02
C GLU A 237 12.85 1.95 4.72
N GLY A 238 12.14 2.79 3.95
CA GLY A 238 11.50 2.41 2.70
C GLY A 238 10.07 1.87 2.86
N PHE A 239 9.37 2.10 3.97
CA PHE A 239 7.99 1.65 4.13
C PHE A 239 7.00 2.65 3.55
N LEU A 240 5.98 2.18 2.83
CA LEU A 240 4.87 3.03 2.38
C LEU A 240 3.96 3.38 3.56
N VAL A 241 3.80 4.67 3.81
CA VAL A 241 3.03 5.24 4.92
C VAL A 241 1.79 5.95 4.39
N ALA A 242 0.63 5.45 4.80
CA ALA A 242 -0.67 6.03 4.49
C ALA A 242 -0.89 7.37 5.22
N PRO A 243 -1.86 8.21 4.79
CA PRO A 243 -2.22 9.44 5.50
C PRO A 243 -2.58 9.24 6.99
N SER A 244 -3.06 8.05 7.34
CA SER A 244 -3.41 7.64 8.70
C SER A 244 -2.20 7.28 9.58
N GLY A 245 -0.98 7.24 9.01
CA GLY A 245 0.23 6.78 9.68
C GLY A 245 0.41 5.25 9.70
N ARG A 246 -0.46 4.51 8.98
CA ARG A 246 -0.36 3.05 8.82
C ARG A 246 0.62 2.66 7.73
N TYR A 247 1.24 1.48 7.86
CA TYR A 247 2.08 0.90 6.82
C TYR A 247 1.32 -0.19 6.06
N VAL A 248 1.75 -0.45 4.82
CA VAL A 248 1.26 -1.58 4.02
C VAL A 248 1.96 -2.86 4.48
N TYR A 249 1.20 -3.89 4.87
CA TYR A 249 1.70 -5.20 5.28
C TYR A 249 1.18 -6.31 4.35
N ALA A 250 2.03 -7.30 4.10
CA ALA A 250 1.60 -8.61 3.63
C ALA A 250 1.29 -9.49 4.84
N GLN A 251 0.14 -10.17 4.82
CA GLN A 251 -0.25 -11.16 5.82
C GLN A 251 -0.62 -12.49 5.15
N THR A 252 -0.34 -13.60 5.85
CA THR A 252 -0.47 -14.96 5.28
C THR A 252 -1.29 -15.93 6.14
N PRO A 253 -2.56 -15.62 6.49
CA PRO A 253 -3.46 -16.60 7.10
C PRO A 253 -3.77 -17.72 6.10
N ASP A 254 -3.51 -18.96 6.51
CA ASP A 254 -3.98 -20.17 5.82
C ASP A 254 -3.73 -20.19 4.29
N TYR A 255 -2.54 -19.77 3.85
CA TYR A 255 -2.09 -19.74 2.44
C TYR A 255 -2.71 -18.68 1.53
N ALA A 256 -3.54 -17.78 2.03
CA ALA A 256 -4.03 -16.63 1.28
C ALA A 256 -3.20 -15.38 1.60
N TYR A 257 -2.90 -14.56 0.57
CA TYR A 257 -2.02 -13.40 0.71
C TYR A 257 -2.81 -12.11 0.76
N TYR A 258 -2.98 -11.59 1.97
CA TYR A 258 -3.72 -10.36 2.20
C TYR A 258 -2.80 -9.15 2.26
N VAL A 259 -3.28 -8.03 1.72
CA VAL A 259 -2.63 -6.73 1.87
C VAL A 259 -3.45 -5.88 2.82
N GLN A 260 -2.86 -5.52 3.96
CA GLN A 260 -3.54 -4.75 4.98
C GLN A 260 -2.73 -3.51 5.37
N LEU A 261 -3.43 -2.43 5.70
CA LEU A 261 -2.84 -1.26 6.33
C LEU A 261 -2.95 -1.41 7.83
N ALA A 262 -1.84 -1.31 8.56
CA ALA A 262 -1.84 -1.39 10.02
C ALA A 262 -0.83 -0.43 10.63
N LYS A 263 -1.06 -0.03 11.89
CA LYS A 263 -0.03 0.72 12.64
C LYS A 263 1.14 -0.23 12.98
N PRO A 264 2.37 0.30 13.06
CA PRO A 264 3.47 -0.45 13.67
C PRO A 264 3.07 -0.92 15.07
N ASN A 265 3.31 -2.20 15.39
CA ASN A 265 2.95 -2.84 16.66
C ASN A 265 1.44 -2.99 16.91
N SER A 266 0.60 -2.93 15.87
CA SER A 266 -0.81 -3.28 16.00
C SER A 266 -0.96 -4.76 16.39
N PRO A 267 -1.79 -5.11 17.39
CA PRO A 267 -2.04 -6.50 17.78
C PRO A 267 -2.58 -7.38 16.64
N VAL A 268 -3.16 -6.78 15.59
CA VAL A 268 -3.60 -7.51 14.39
C VAL A 268 -2.43 -8.23 13.70
N LEU A 269 -1.21 -7.66 13.80
CA LEU A 269 0.00 -8.21 13.19
C LEU A 269 0.54 -9.43 13.94
N ASP A 270 0.08 -9.68 15.17
CA ASP A 270 0.49 -10.85 15.96
C ASP A 270 -0.36 -12.09 15.64
N GLN A 271 -1.49 -11.91 14.94
CA GLN A 271 -2.42 -13.01 14.63
C GLN A 271 -1.87 -13.94 13.54
N PHE A 272 -1.14 -13.38 12.58
CA PHE A 272 -0.61 -14.08 11.42
C PHE A 272 0.81 -13.62 11.09
N PRO A 273 1.63 -14.44 10.43
CA PRO A 273 2.92 -13.97 9.93
C PRO A 273 2.72 -12.78 8.99
N ALA A 274 3.20 -11.62 9.44
CA ALA A 274 3.06 -10.35 8.77
C ALA A 274 4.43 -9.73 8.51
N ALA A 275 4.58 -9.07 7.38
CA ALA A 275 5.77 -8.28 7.07
C ALA A 275 5.39 -6.98 6.36
N PRO A 276 5.97 -5.83 6.73
CA PRO A 276 5.72 -4.59 6.02
C PRO A 276 6.33 -4.66 4.62
N TYR A 277 5.65 -4.07 3.64
CA TYR A 277 6.22 -3.88 2.31
C TYR A 277 7.32 -2.82 2.37
N LYS A 278 8.53 -3.24 1.97
CA LYS A 278 9.67 -2.37 1.78
C LYS A 278 9.82 -2.04 0.31
N CYS A 279 9.80 -0.76 0.01
CA CYS A 279 9.82 -0.20 -1.33
C CYS A 279 11.13 0.49 -1.62
N THR A 280 11.65 0.25 -2.82
CA THR A 280 12.82 0.94 -3.37
C THR A 280 12.41 1.77 -4.58
N VAL A 281 12.97 2.97 -4.71
CA VAL A 281 12.76 3.82 -5.87
C VAL A 281 13.51 3.22 -7.06
N ASN A 282 12.78 2.91 -8.12
CA ASN A 282 13.34 2.47 -9.39
C ASN A 282 13.88 3.71 -10.14
N SER A 283 15.17 3.98 -10.02
CA SER A 283 15.78 5.20 -10.55
C SER A 283 15.71 5.31 -12.08
N GLU A 284 15.62 4.19 -12.80
CA GLU A 284 15.50 4.17 -14.27
C GLU A 284 14.10 4.55 -14.75
N ALA A 285 13.07 4.20 -13.97
CA ALA A 285 11.68 4.49 -14.27
C ALA A 285 11.16 5.77 -13.59
N SER A 286 11.93 6.34 -12.66
CA SER A 286 11.55 7.52 -11.87
C SER A 286 12.09 8.83 -12.46
N ASN A 287 11.47 9.93 -12.08
CA ASN A 287 11.91 11.29 -12.38
C ASN A 287 11.54 12.23 -11.21
N GLU A 288 11.81 13.52 -11.36
CA GLU A 288 11.55 14.53 -10.33
C GLU A 288 10.06 14.72 -9.99
N GLN A 289 9.13 14.35 -10.89
CA GLN A 289 7.69 14.44 -10.66
C GLN A 289 7.10 13.14 -10.10
N ALA A 290 7.72 11.99 -10.38
CA ALA A 290 7.16 10.68 -10.06
C ALA A 290 8.23 9.66 -9.67
N ALA A 291 8.04 9.02 -8.53
CA ALA A 291 8.84 7.87 -8.10
C ALA A 291 8.09 6.57 -8.42
N VAL A 292 8.67 5.72 -9.26
CA VAL A 292 8.22 4.34 -9.48
C VAL A 292 8.83 3.47 -8.40
N LEU A 293 7.99 2.72 -7.68
CA LEU A 293 8.38 1.98 -6.49
C LEU A 293 8.27 0.47 -6.75
N ASP A 294 9.39 -0.23 -6.56
CA ASP A 294 9.44 -1.69 -6.50
C ASP A 294 9.29 -2.10 -5.03
N CYS A 295 8.17 -2.74 -4.67
CA CYS A 295 7.83 -3.06 -3.30
C CYS A 295 7.86 -4.56 -3.06
N THR A 296 8.51 -4.98 -1.98
CA THR A 296 8.60 -6.38 -1.59
C THR A 296 8.30 -6.55 -0.10
N ALA A 297 7.58 -7.61 0.25
CA ALA A 297 7.42 -8.05 1.64
C ALA A 297 7.93 -9.49 1.75
N THR A 298 8.65 -9.80 2.83
CA THR A 298 9.15 -11.16 3.08
C THR A 298 8.65 -11.64 4.41
N THR A 299 7.79 -12.65 4.39
CA THR A 299 7.27 -13.33 5.57
C THR A 299 7.95 -14.71 5.71
N THR A 300 7.57 -15.46 6.74
CA THR A 300 7.96 -16.87 6.86
C THR A 300 7.36 -17.77 5.76
N ALA A 301 6.27 -17.34 5.11
CA ALA A 301 5.62 -18.08 4.04
C ALA A 301 6.24 -17.83 2.65
N GLY A 302 7.02 -16.75 2.48
CA GLY A 302 7.63 -16.40 1.20
C GLY A 302 7.87 -14.91 1.02
N SER A 303 8.31 -14.55 -0.20
CA SER A 303 8.49 -13.17 -0.64
C SER A 303 7.38 -12.79 -1.62
N PHE A 304 6.86 -11.58 -1.48
CA PHE A 304 5.73 -11.05 -2.23
C PHE A 304 6.14 -9.73 -2.89
N ASP A 305 6.04 -9.67 -4.21
CA ASP A 305 6.41 -8.53 -5.04
C ASP A 305 5.29 -8.14 -6.03
N SER A 306 4.10 -8.69 -5.83
CA SER A 306 2.94 -8.50 -6.70
C SER A 306 1.71 -8.12 -5.89
N PHE A 307 0.83 -7.40 -6.56
CA PHE A 307 -0.44 -6.95 -6.04
C PHE A 307 -1.53 -7.28 -7.04
N THR A 308 -2.73 -7.52 -6.54
CA THR A 308 -3.89 -7.89 -7.34
C THR A 308 -5.09 -7.04 -6.95
N ILE A 309 -5.84 -6.58 -7.93
CA ILE A 309 -7.05 -5.79 -7.75
C ILE A 309 -8.24 -6.73 -7.87
N CYS A 310 -9.03 -6.84 -6.81
CA CYS A 310 -10.22 -7.68 -6.77
C CYS A 310 -11.43 -6.95 -7.36
N TYR A 311 -12.52 -7.66 -7.70
CA TYR A 311 -13.75 -7.05 -8.24
C TYR A 311 -14.42 -6.04 -7.31
N ASP A 312 -14.24 -6.20 -6.00
CA ASP A 312 -14.72 -5.26 -4.98
C ASP A 312 -13.77 -4.06 -4.78
N HIS A 313 -12.75 -3.94 -5.64
CA HIS A 313 -11.74 -2.88 -5.67
C HIS A 313 -10.76 -2.87 -4.48
N ARG A 314 -10.70 -3.95 -3.70
CA ARG A 314 -9.62 -4.18 -2.74
C ARG A 314 -8.33 -4.55 -3.47
N ILE A 315 -7.20 -4.20 -2.88
CA ILE A 315 -5.88 -4.62 -3.32
C ILE A 315 -5.41 -5.73 -2.40
N GLU A 316 -5.04 -6.87 -2.96
CA GLU A 316 -4.53 -8.04 -2.24
C GLU A 316 -3.15 -8.46 -2.80
N GLY A 317 -2.49 -9.42 -2.15
CA GLY A 317 -1.17 -9.91 -2.58
C GLY A 317 -1.25 -10.84 -3.79
N ASP A 318 -2.36 -11.56 -3.92
CA ASP A 318 -2.61 -12.54 -4.98
C ASP A 318 -4.11 -12.73 -5.30
N ALA A 319 -4.38 -13.65 -6.22
CA ALA A 319 -5.73 -14.02 -6.60
C ALA A 319 -6.50 -14.74 -5.48
N ILE A 320 -5.82 -15.48 -4.61
CA ILE A 320 -6.46 -16.22 -3.50
C ILE A 320 -7.06 -15.23 -2.49
N GLY A 321 -6.35 -14.14 -2.18
CA GLY A 321 -6.88 -13.04 -1.36
C GLY A 321 -8.15 -12.40 -1.95
N CYS A 322 -8.26 -12.40 -3.28
CA CYS A 322 -9.48 -11.97 -3.97
C CYS A 322 -10.61 -13.00 -3.97
N GLY A 323 -10.42 -14.24 -3.48
CA GLY A 323 -11.42 -15.31 -3.57
C GLY A 323 -11.24 -16.27 -4.75
N GLY A 324 -10.23 -16.04 -5.61
CA GLY A 324 -9.92 -16.87 -6.77
C GLY A 324 -9.54 -16.04 -8.01
N ASP A 325 -9.06 -16.73 -9.06
CA ASP A 325 -8.63 -16.09 -10.32
C ASP A 325 -9.80 -15.41 -11.07
N ASP A 326 -11.02 -15.89 -10.88
CA ASP A 326 -12.23 -15.30 -11.46
C ASP A 326 -12.69 -14.04 -10.73
N GLU A 327 -12.10 -13.73 -9.56
CA GLU A 327 -12.36 -12.52 -8.80
C GLU A 327 -11.29 -11.43 -8.97
N VAL A 328 -10.33 -11.66 -9.88
CA VAL A 328 -9.26 -10.73 -10.21
C VAL A 328 -9.62 -9.84 -11.40
N ILE A 329 -9.50 -8.52 -11.22
CA ILE A 329 -9.54 -7.55 -12.32
C ILE A 329 -8.17 -7.53 -13.03
N ARG A 330 -7.09 -7.35 -12.27
CA ARG A 330 -5.73 -7.16 -12.80
C ARG A 330 -4.68 -7.38 -11.71
N SER A 331 -3.47 -7.76 -12.11
CA SER A 331 -2.28 -7.76 -11.23
C SER A 331 -1.23 -6.75 -11.70
N PHE A 332 -0.44 -6.23 -10.75
CA PHE A 332 0.63 -5.28 -10.99
C PHE A 332 1.77 -5.47 -9.97
N LYS A 333 2.94 -4.88 -10.21
CA LYS A 333 4.14 -5.04 -9.35
C LYS A 333 4.71 -3.74 -8.81
N GLN A 334 4.35 -2.62 -9.42
CA GLN A 334 4.94 -1.32 -9.14
C GLN A 334 3.87 -0.33 -8.73
N PHE A 335 4.18 0.47 -7.72
CA PHE A 335 3.41 1.68 -7.41
C PHE A 335 4.08 2.90 -8.04
N THR A 336 3.33 3.98 -8.15
CA THR A 336 3.84 5.30 -8.52
C THR A 336 3.43 6.32 -7.47
N LEU A 337 4.41 7.03 -6.94
CA LEU A 337 4.22 8.16 -6.04
C LEU A 337 4.48 9.45 -6.82
N THR A 338 3.43 10.22 -7.09
CA THR A 338 3.52 11.48 -7.86
C THR A 338 3.54 12.67 -6.92
N ALA A 339 4.49 13.60 -7.07
CA ALA A 339 4.58 14.81 -6.25
C ALA A 339 3.24 15.58 -6.23
N ASP A 340 2.87 16.14 -5.08
CA ASP A 340 1.63 16.89 -4.86
C ASP A 340 1.72 18.38 -5.24
#